data_AF-A0A0N9YFP7-F1
#
_entry.id   AF-A0A0N9YFP7-F1
#
_cell.length_a   1.000
_cell.length_b   1.000
_cell.length_c   1.000
_cell.angle_alpha   90.00
_cell.angle_beta   90.00
_cell.angle_gamma   90.00
#
_symmetry.space_group_name_H-M   'P 1'
#
loop_
_entity.id
_entity.type
_entity.pdbx_description
1 polymer ?
#
loop_
_entity_poly.entity_id
_entity_poly.type
_entity_poly.pdbx_seq_one_letter_code
_entity_poly.pdbx_strand_id
1 'polypeptide(L)' 'MGSSVLVYPGTDDELHGVVVEDFADLAGTAVEVAGERIVEPARRWAVNLDDGGLVFVDDDSITLATHAA' A
#
# COMPACT_ATOMS: atom_id res chain seq x y z
N MET A 1 -2.38 -8.29 -9.33
CA MET A 1 -3.55 -7.75 -8.59
C MET A 1 -4.30 -8.91 -7.97
N GLY A 2 -4.76 -8.77 -6.72
CA GLY A 2 -5.30 -9.88 -5.93
C GLY A 2 -4.43 -10.36 -4.76
N SER A 3 -3.39 -9.60 -4.36
CA SER A 3 -2.57 -9.95 -3.20
C SER A 3 -3.34 -9.67 -1.90
N SER A 4 -3.44 -10.68 -1.02
CA SER A 4 -4.01 -10.50 0.31
C SER A 4 -3.03 -9.74 1.21
N VAL A 5 -3.56 -8.78 1.96
CA VAL A 5 -2.79 -7.81 2.74
C VAL A 5 -3.44 -7.54 4.09
N LEU A 6 -2.61 -7.06 5.00
CA LEU A 6 -2.99 -6.54 6.31
C LEU A 6 -2.69 -5.04 6.34
N VAL A 7 -3.69 -4.24 6.71
CA VAL A 7 -3.65 -2.78 6.80
C VAL A 7 -3.53 -2.37 8.27
N TYR A 8 -2.68 -1.37 8.55
CA TYR A 8 -2.33 -0.90 9.90
C TYR A 8 -1.87 -2.03 10.85
N PRO A 9 -0.90 -2.86 10.43
CA PRO A 9 -0.47 -4.01 11.21
C PRO A 9 0.05 -3.61 12.59
N GLY A 10 -0.37 -4.34 13.64
CA GLY A 10 0.06 -4.11 15.01
C GLY A 10 -0.59 -2.91 15.70
N THR A 11 -1.67 -2.37 15.14
CA THR A 11 -2.50 -1.33 15.75
C THR A 11 -3.89 -1.87 16.13
N ASP A 12 -4.66 -1.10 16.89
CA ASP A 12 -6.05 -1.45 17.19
C ASP A 12 -6.99 -1.36 15.96
N ASP A 13 -6.53 -0.70 14.89
CA ASP A 13 -7.26 -0.52 13.61
C ASP A 13 -6.79 -1.51 12.53
N GLU A 14 -6.24 -2.66 12.94
CA GLU A 14 -5.76 -3.69 12.01
C GLU A 14 -6.91 -4.28 11.17
N LEU A 15 -6.75 -4.27 9.84
CA LEU A 15 -7.80 -4.68 8.89
C LEU A 15 -7.24 -5.59 7.79
N HIS A 16 -8.01 -6.62 7.41
CA HIS A 16 -7.67 -7.50 6.31
C HIS A 16 -8.34 -7.06 5.00
N GLY A 17 -7.65 -7.31 3.89
CA GLY A 17 -8.22 -7.07 2.57
C GLY A 17 -7.35 -7.57 1.44
N VAL A 18 -7.66 -7.08 0.24
CA VAL A 18 -6.98 -7.42 -1.01
C VAL A 18 -6.63 -6.14 -1.77
N VAL A 19 -5.39 -6.06 -2.27
CA VAL A 19 -4.99 -4.97 -3.15
C VAL A 19 -5.76 -5.09 -4.47
N VAL A 20 -6.58 -4.07 -4.74
CA VAL A 20 -7.37 -3.96 -5.96
C VAL A 20 -6.71 -3.08 -7.00
N GLU A 21 -5.92 -2.09 -6.60
CA GLU A 21 -5.17 -1.24 -7.54
C GLU A 21 -3.85 -0.78 -6.92
N ASP A 22 -2.80 -0.74 -7.76
CA ASP A 22 -1.48 -0.21 -7.42
C ASP A 22 -1.35 1.20 -8.01
N PHE A 23 -1.37 2.22 -7.14
CA PHE A 23 -1.14 3.60 -7.54
C PHE A 23 0.33 4.02 -7.42
N ALA A 24 1.26 3.11 -7.09
CA ALA A 24 2.70 3.39 -7.05
C ALA A 24 3.22 3.86 -8.42
N ASP A 25 2.68 3.35 -9.53
CA ASP A 25 3.03 3.77 -10.88
C ASP A 25 2.35 5.09 -11.32
N LEU A 26 1.33 5.56 -10.60
CA LEU A 26 0.65 6.84 -10.88
C LEU A 26 1.32 8.04 -10.18
N ALA A 27 2.16 7.77 -9.18
CA ALA A 27 3.07 8.76 -8.59
C ALA A 27 4.20 9.03 -9.60
N GLY A 28 3.94 9.96 -10.52
CA GLY A 28 4.78 10.28 -11.67
C GLY A 28 6.28 10.39 -11.41
N THR A 29 7.04 10.23 -12.50
CA THR A 29 8.49 10.29 -12.63
C THR A 29 9.21 10.96 -11.46
N ALA A 30 10.07 10.18 -10.79
CA ALA A 30 10.99 10.67 -9.76
C ALA A 30 11.58 12.04 -10.15
N VAL A 31 11.35 13.07 -9.33
CA VAL A 31 11.91 14.39 -9.56
C VAL A 31 13.35 14.38 -9.04
N GLU A 32 14.32 14.31 -9.94
CA GLU A 32 15.72 14.54 -9.60
C GLU A 32 15.96 16.04 -9.43
N VAL A 33 16.28 16.49 -8.21
CA VAL A 33 16.75 17.85 -7.96
C VAL A 33 18.26 17.78 -7.75
N ALA A 34 19.02 18.41 -8.64
CA ALA A 34 20.47 18.58 -8.51
C ALA A 34 21.29 17.28 -8.32
N GLY A 35 20.86 16.16 -8.93
CA GLY A 35 21.61 14.89 -8.90
C GLY A 35 21.52 14.12 -7.58
N GLU A 36 20.68 14.57 -6.64
CA GLU A 36 20.41 13.86 -5.39
C GLU A 36 18.96 13.35 -5.40
N ARG A 37 18.78 12.06 -5.09
CA ARG A 37 17.49 11.37 -5.04
C ARG A 37 16.84 11.67 -3.69
N ILE A 38 15.93 12.64 -3.63
CA ILE A 38 15.44 13.19 -2.36
C ILE A 38 14.22 12.45 -1.78
N VAL A 39 13.37 11.82 -2.61
CA VAL A 39 12.19 11.07 -2.13
C VAL A 39 11.81 9.96 -3.11
N GLU A 40 11.57 8.76 -2.59
CA GLU A 40 10.89 7.71 -3.36
C GLU A 40 9.43 8.14 -3.59
N PRO A 41 8.84 7.86 -4.77
CA PRO A 41 7.43 8.14 -4.99
C PRO A 41 6.60 7.41 -3.91
N ALA A 42 5.71 8.15 -3.24
CA ALA A 42 4.83 7.58 -2.24
C ALA A 42 4.00 6.47 -2.88
N ARG A 43 4.37 5.22 -2.59
CA ARG A 43 3.69 4.04 -3.10
C ARG A 43 2.36 3.91 -2.37
N ARG A 44 1.28 4.29 -3.06
CA ARG A 44 -0.08 4.20 -2.52
C ARG A 44 -0.81 3.00 -3.10
N TRP A 45 -1.49 2.28 -2.23
CA TRP A 45 -2.23 1.08 -2.55
C TRP A 45 -3.71 1.31 -2.29
N ALA A 46 -4.56 0.92 -3.23
CA ALA A 46 -5.98 0.79 -2.96
C ALA A 46 -6.29 -0.64 -2.52
N VAL A 47 -6.80 -0.78 -1.29
CA VAL A 47 -7.14 -2.06 -0.69
C VAL A 47 -8.65 -2.12 -0.49
N ASN A 48 -9.27 -3.15 -1.07
CA ASN A 48 -10.63 -3.51 -0.74
C ASN A 48 -10.60 -4.39 0.51
N LEU A 49 -11.18 -3.89 1.58
CA LEU A 49 -11.25 -4.54 2.88
C LEU A 49 -12.31 -5.64 2.85
N ASP A 50 -12.15 -6.63 3.73
CA ASP A 50 -13.09 -7.75 3.83
C ASP A 50 -14.51 -7.31 4.28
N ASP A 51 -14.63 -6.14 4.90
CA ASP A 51 -15.90 -5.50 5.27
C ASP A 51 -16.58 -4.76 4.09
N GLY A 52 -15.94 -4.75 2.92
CA GLY A 52 -16.40 -4.07 1.71
C GLY A 52 -15.99 -2.60 1.61
N GLY A 53 -15.19 -2.10 2.56
CA GLY A 53 -14.60 -0.77 2.52
C GLY A 53 -13.46 -0.66 1.50
N LEU A 54 -13.18 0.56 1.04
CA LEU A 54 -12.01 0.85 0.21
C LEU A 54 -11.11 1.85 0.95
N VAL A 55 -9.85 1.47 1.17
CA VAL A 55 -8.86 2.33 1.83
C VAL A 55 -7.66 2.58 0.92
N PHE A 56 -7.07 3.75 1.08
CA PHE A 56 -5.82 4.14 0.41
C PHE A 56 -4.73 4.24 1.46
N VAL A 57 -3.70 3.40 1.34
CA VAL A 57 -2.62 3.33 2.31
C VAL A 57 -1.26 3.39 1.63
N ASP A 58 -0.29 3.98 2.33
CA ASP A 58 1.10 4.01 1.90
C ASP A 58 1.79 2.67 2.30
N ASP A 59 2.95 2.39 1.70
CA ASP A 59 3.79 1.20 1.96
C ASP A 59 4.00 0.89 3.45
N ASP A 60 4.29 1.90 4.27
CA ASP A 60 4.54 1.72 5.71
C ASP A 60 3.29 1.27 6.50
N SER A 61 2.09 1.37 5.92
CA SER A 61 0.81 1.06 6.56
C SER A 61 0.17 -0.24 6.05
N ILE A 62 0.90 -1.04 5.25
CA ILE A 62 0.40 -2.28 4.65
C ILE A 62 1.48 -3.35 4.66
N THR A 63 1.10 -4.61 4.90
CA THR A 63 2.00 -5.77 4.72
C THR A 63 1.28 -6.88 3.98
N LEU A 64 2.04 -7.75 3.31
CA LEU A 64 1.50 -8.98 2.75
C LEU A 64 0.93 -9.84 3.87
N ALA A 65 -0.30 -10.32 3.68
CA ALA A 65 -0.89 -11.30 4.58
C ALA A 65 -0.12 -12.60 4.37
N THR A 66 0.59 -13.05 5.41
CA THR A 66 1.23 -14.36 5.34
C THR A 66 0.11 -15.41 5.35
N HIS A 67 0.03 -16.22 4.30
CA HIS A 67 -0.79 -17.42 4.38
C HIS A 67 -0.01 -18.42 5.24
N ALA A 68 -0.49 -18.71 6.45
CA ALA A 68 -0.01 -19.87 7.19
C ALA A 68 -0.42 -21.12 6.39
N ALA A 69 0.57 -21.84 5.87
CA ALA A 69 0.40 -23.06 5.09
C ALA A 69 -0.05 -24.25 5.95
#